data_AF-A0A959QQS6-F1
#
_entry.id   AF-A0A959QQS6-F1
#
_cell.length_a   1.000
_cell.length_b   1.000
_cell.length_c   1.000
_cell.angle_alpha   90.00
_cell.angle_beta   90.00
_cell.angle_gamma   90.00
#
_symmetry.space_group_name_H-M   'P 1'
#
loop_
_entity.id
_entity.type
_entity.pdbx_description
1 polymer ?
#
loop_
_entity_poly.entity_id
_entity_poly.type
_entity_poly.pdbx_seq_one_letter_code
_entity_poly.pdbx_strand_id
1 'polypeptide(L)' 'MKHLVIPVMIVMVFVACRKKDTYGYTCTCDDKSSGKTDTTYTIRVQTSGEASYICHDHADTANFYGKNIECNIK' A
#
# COMPACT_ATOMS: atom_id res chain seq x y z
N MET A 1 -54.82 13.06 -1.38
CA MET A 1 -53.37 13.21 -1.15
C MET A 1 -53.07 12.62 0.22
N LYS A 2 -52.51 11.41 0.29
CA LYS A 2 -52.15 10.75 1.55
C LYS A 2 -50.62 10.73 1.63
N HIS A 3 -50.07 11.60 2.47
CA HIS A 3 -48.65 11.60 2.79
C HIS A 3 -48.36 10.41 3.70
N LEU A 4 -47.74 9.37 3.15
CA LEU A 4 -47.20 8.26 3.91
C LEU A 4 -45.79 8.65 4.35
N VAL A 5 -45.68 9.18 5.57
CA VAL A 5 -44.40 9.45 6.22
C VAL A 5 -43.89 8.11 6.73
N ILE A 6 -42.96 7.49 6.00
CA ILE A 6 -42.31 6.25 6.44
C ILE A 6 -41.19 6.63 7.42
N PRO A 7 -41.17 6.08 8.64
CA PRO A 7 -40.15 6.37 9.63
C PRO A 7 -38.84 5.65 9.25
N VAL A 8 -37.82 6.45 8.98
CA VAL A 8 -36.42 6.29 9.40
C VAL A 8 -36.02 4.87 9.84
N MET A 9 -35.81 3.97 8.88
CA MET A 9 -34.92 2.82 9.06
C MET A 9 -33.52 3.27 8.64
N ILE A 10 -32.85 4.00 9.54
CA ILE A 10 -31.40 4.15 9.49
C ILE A 10 -30.86 2.75 9.78
N VAL A 11 -30.61 1.99 8.72
CA VAL A 11 -29.74 0.83 8.78
C VAL A 11 -28.34 1.41 9.04
N MET A 12 -28.01 1.61 10.32
CA MET A 12 -26.61 1.75 10.72
C MET A 12 -25.99 0.39 10.45
N VAL A 13 -25.56 0.18 9.20
CA VAL A 13 -24.55 -0.83 8.90
C VAL A 13 -23.33 -0.37 9.68
N PHE A 14 -23.16 -0.92 10.88
CA PHE A 14 -21.89 -0.93 11.56
C PHE A 14 -20.95 -1.72 10.64
N VAL A 15 -20.38 -1.03 9.65
CA VAL A 15 -19.16 -1.47 8.99
C VAL A 15 -18.15 -1.47 10.12
N ALA A 16 -18.02 -2.63 10.77
CA ALA A 16 -16.91 -2.92 11.63
C ALA A 16 -15.68 -2.78 10.75
N CYS A 17 -15.12 -1.56 10.71
CA CYS A 17 -13.75 -1.32 10.33
C CYS A 17 -12.91 -2.04 11.37
N ARG A 18 -12.81 -3.36 11.24
CA ARG A 18 -11.75 -4.16 11.85
C ARG A 18 -10.49 -3.44 11.37
N LYS A 19 -9.78 -2.78 12.29
CA LYS A 19 -8.42 -2.33 12.01
C LYS A 19 -7.70 -3.56 11.51
N LYS A 20 -7.47 -3.61 10.20
CA LYS A 20 -6.77 -4.74 9.62
C LYS A 20 -5.36 -4.66 10.16
N ASP A 21 -4.91 -5.72 10.82
CA ASP A 21 -3.55 -5.79 11.34
C ASP A 21 -2.60 -5.62 10.16
N THR A 22 -1.90 -4.49 10.13
CA THR A 22 -0.86 -4.22 9.13
C THR A 22 0.48 -4.57 9.74
N TYR A 23 1.28 -5.32 9.00
CA TYR A 23 2.65 -5.66 9.33
C TYR A 23 3.60 -4.66 8.67
N GLY A 24 4.67 -4.31 9.37
CA GLY A 24 5.73 -3.47 8.83
C GLY A 24 6.71 -4.32 8.02
N TYR A 25 6.84 -4.03 6.73
CA TYR A 25 7.83 -4.63 5.83
C TYR A 25 8.84 -3.57 5.41
N THR A 26 10.11 -3.96 5.30
CA THR A 26 11.18 -3.05 4.90
C THR A 26 11.56 -3.32 3.46
N CYS A 27 11.42 -2.31 2.62
CA CYS A 27 11.89 -2.29 1.24
C CYS A 27 13.26 -1.65 1.18
N THR A 28 14.23 -2.36 0.62
CA THR A 28 15.56 -1.84 0.34
C THR A 28 15.72 -1.77 -1.17
N CYS A 29 16.02 -0.58 -1.68
CA CYS A 29 16.19 -0.29 -3.09
C CYS A 29 17.62 0.15 -3.36
N ASP A 30 18.31 -0.61 -4.19
CA ASP A 30 19.66 -0.37 -4.66
C ASP A 30 19.62 0.41 -5.98
N ASP A 31 20.26 1.59 -6.05
CA ASP A 31 20.51 2.28 -7.33
C ASP A 31 21.84 1.80 -7.92
N LYS A 32 21.76 0.84 -8.85
CA LYS A 32 22.92 0.24 -9.52
C LYS A 32 23.64 1.22 -10.45
N SER A 33 22.99 2.32 -10.85
CA SER A 33 23.57 3.29 -11.78
C SER A 33 24.29 4.44 -11.09
N SER A 34 23.85 4.85 -9.90
CA SER A 34 24.31 6.07 -9.24
C SER A 34 25.51 5.87 -8.31
N GLY A 35 25.87 4.62 -7.97
CA GLY A 35 26.86 4.33 -6.92
C GLY A 35 26.46 4.89 -5.55
N LYS A 36 25.17 5.19 -5.35
CA LYS A 36 24.62 5.76 -4.12
C LYS A 36 24.08 4.66 -3.22
N THR A 37 24.16 4.95 -1.93
CA THR A 37 23.70 4.13 -0.81
C THR A 37 22.24 3.71 -0.96
N ASP A 38 21.96 2.47 -0.58
CA ASP A 38 20.64 1.85 -0.67
C ASP A 38 19.56 2.70 0.01
N THR A 39 18.48 2.97 -0.72
CA THR A 39 17.32 3.66 -0.17
C THR A 39 16.45 2.64 0.53
N THR A 40 16.29 2.77 1.84
CA THR A 40 15.45 1.87 2.63
C THR A 40 14.23 2.60 3.15
N TYR A 41 13.04 2.02 2.94
CA TYR A 41 11.78 2.55 3.47
C TYR A 41 10.89 1.44 4.02
N THR A 42 10.06 1.76 5.01
CA THR A 42 9.15 0.80 5.65
C THR A 42 7.72 1.05 5.21
N ILE A 43 7.03 0.00 4.77
CA ILE A 43 5.62 0.03 4.40
C ILE A 43 4.80 -0.80 5.39
N ARG A 44 3.56 -0.39 5.65
CA ARG A 44 2.62 -1.11 6.52
C ARG A 44 1.47 -1.66 5.70
N VAL A 45 1.43 -2.97 5.51
CA VAL A 45 0.42 -3.66 4.69
C VAL A 45 -0.05 -4.95 5.35
N GLN A 46 -1.14 -5.53 4.86
CA GLN A 46 -1.73 -6.72 5.47
C GLN A 46 -0.99 -8.00 5.10
N THR A 47 -0.34 -8.03 3.94
CA THR A 47 0.28 -9.23 3.39
C THR A 47 1.66 -8.92 2.82
N SER A 48 2.55 -9.91 2.86
CA SER A 48 3.85 -9.83 2.19
C SER A 48 3.72 -9.68 0.67
N GLY A 49 2.64 -10.19 0.07
CA GLY A 49 2.35 -10.02 -1.36
C GLY A 49 2.07 -8.57 -1.76
N GLU A 50 1.22 -7.87 -0.99
CA GLU A 50 1.02 -6.42 -1.17
C GLU A 50 2.32 -5.66 -0.96
N ALA A 51 3.12 -6.08 0.03
CA ALA A 51 4.41 -5.44 0.27
C ALA A 51 5.31 -5.59 -0.96
N SER A 52 5.46 -6.81 -1.50
CA SER A 52 6.30 -7.10 -2.66
C SER A 52 5.86 -6.33 -3.88
N TYR A 53 4.54 -6.23 -4.10
CA TYR A 53 3.96 -5.44 -5.18
C TYR A 53 4.39 -3.97 -5.09
N ILE A 54 4.21 -3.34 -3.92
CA ILE A 54 4.59 -1.92 -3.73
C ILE A 54 6.10 -1.72 -3.90
N CYS A 55 6.89 -2.67 -3.39
CA CYS A 55 8.34 -2.63 -3.48
C CYS A 55 8.82 -2.66 -4.94
N HIS A 56 8.29 -3.60 -5.73
CA HIS A 56 8.66 -3.77 -7.13
C HIS A 56 8.09 -2.64 -8.01
N ASP A 57 6.86 -2.20 -7.77
CA ASP A 57 6.25 -1.09 -8.51
C ASP A 57 7.07 0.21 -8.38
N HIS A 58 7.67 0.43 -7.21
CA HIS A 58 8.62 1.54 -7.02
C HIS A 58 9.89 1.39 -7.87
N ALA A 59 10.47 0.18 -7.94
CA ALA A 59 11.61 -0.11 -8.80
C ALA A 59 11.26 0.05 -10.29
N ASP A 60 10.15 -0.53 -10.73
CA ASP A 60 9.67 -0.49 -12.12
C ASP A 60 9.43 0.96 -12.57
N THR A 61 8.79 1.77 -11.72
CA THR A 61 8.58 3.19 -11.99
C THR A 61 9.91 3.93 -12.12
N ALA A 62 10.87 3.70 -11.22
CA ALA A 62 12.17 4.36 -11.29
C ALA A 62 12.97 3.92 -12.54
N ASN A 63 12.96 2.63 -12.86
CA ASN A 63 13.56 2.07 -14.07
C ASN A 63 12.95 2.64 -15.34
N PHE A 64 11.64 2.88 -15.37
CA PHE A 64 10.97 3.53 -16.48
C PHE A 64 11.54 4.94 -16.76
N TYR A 65 11.94 5.67 -15.73
CA TYR A 65 12.62 6.97 -15.86
C TYR A 65 14.15 6.85 -16.08
N GLY A 66 14.65 5.66 -16.40
CA GLY A 66 16.06 5.40 -16.69
C GLY A 66 16.95 5.27 -15.46
N LYS A 67 16.39 5.13 -14.26
CA LYS A 67 17.15 4.87 -13.03
C LYS A 67 17.23 3.37 -12.83
N ASN A 68 18.41 2.77 -12.99
CA ASN A 68 18.62 1.33 -12.81
C ASN A 68 18.51 0.94 -11.32
N ILE A 69 17.28 0.78 -10.82
CA ILE A 69 16.97 0.53 -9.41
C ILE A 69 16.42 -0.89 -9.24
N GLU A 70 16.89 -1.61 -8.22
CA GLU A 70 16.36 -2.92 -7.83
C GLU A 70 15.88 -2.86 -6.38
N CYS A 71 14.62 -3.23 -6.11
CA CYS A 71 14.04 -3.20 -4.77
C CYS A 71 13.73 -4.63 -4.28
N ASN A 72 14.12 -4.93 -3.04
CA ASN A 72 13.85 -6.20 -2.38
C ASN A 72 13.21 -5.99 -1.00
N ILE A 73 12.35 -6.93 -0.60
CA ILE A 73 11.82 -6.99 0.77
C ILE A 73 12.79 -7.73 1.68
N LYS A 74 13.10 -7.11 2.83
CA LYS A 74 13.79 -7.74 3.96
C LYS A 74 12.83 -8.13 5.07
#